data_AF-A0A5C8HN90-F1
#
_entry.id   AF-A0A5C8HN90-F1
#
_cell.length_a   1.000
_cell.length_b   1.000
_cell.length_c   1.000
_cell.angle_alpha   90.00
_cell.angle_beta   90.00
_cell.angle_gamma   90.00
#
_symmetry.space_group_name_H-M   'P 1'
#
loop_
_entity.id
_entity.type
_entity.pdbx_description
1 polymer ?
#
loop_
_entity_poly.entity_id
_entity_poly.type
_entity_poly.pdbx_seq_one_letter_code
_entity_poly.pdbx_strand_id
1 'polypeptide(L)'
;MADAQRPPEVDRIAASQKAVAARRARAALKRDIANRVVTPQEVTRRAYADPTSAPGTLRVTEFLTAIPAIGEGKRDRILADLAISPVKRLGGLGARQRRDIAHWLDARLPEPTARPHRSRLLVLAGPTAVGKGTVAAHIREAHPEIHLSVSATTRAPRPGEVDGVHYFFVDDAEFDRMIGAGELLEYATVHNSHRYGTPRGPIFDAIAAGKTVLLEIDLQGARQVRRAEPSASLVFLLPPSWDELVDRLVGRGTENEEERARRLRTAKVELAAQNEFDHRVINDDVARAAEEIVSLATTA
;
A
#
# COMPACT_ATOMS: atom_id res chain seq x y z
N MET A 1 -61.97 15.59 -11.79
CA MET A 1 -60.90 15.28 -12.77
C MET A 1 -59.60 15.23 -11.99
N ALA A 2 -59.11 14.03 -11.69
CA ALA A 2 -57.86 13.84 -10.96
C ALA A 2 -56.71 14.02 -11.93
N ASP A 3 -55.90 15.04 -11.69
CA ASP A 3 -54.67 15.34 -12.42
C ASP A 3 -53.65 14.25 -12.10
N ALA A 4 -53.48 13.30 -13.03
CA ALA A 4 -52.50 12.24 -12.91
C ALA A 4 -51.12 12.86 -13.12
N GLN A 5 -50.42 13.15 -12.01
CA GLN A 5 -49.00 13.50 -12.03
C GLN A 5 -48.23 12.48 -12.85
N ARG A 6 -47.86 12.87 -14.08
CA ARG A 6 -46.96 12.09 -14.92
C ARG A 6 -45.66 11.89 -14.15
N PRO A 7 -45.13 10.65 -14.05
CA PRO A 7 -43.81 10.43 -13.48
C PRO A 7 -42.79 11.33 -14.19
N PRO A 8 -41.82 11.91 -13.46
CA PRO A 8 -40.82 12.77 -14.07
C PRO A 8 -40.10 12.04 -15.20
N GLU A 9 -39.80 12.76 -16.27
CA GLU A 9 -39.11 12.21 -17.44
C GLU A 9 -37.69 11.78 -17.06
N VAL A 10 -37.50 10.48 -16.85
CA VAL A 10 -36.18 9.91 -16.53
C VAL A 10 -35.37 9.88 -17.81
N ASP A 11 -34.29 10.67 -17.85
CA ASP A 11 -33.28 10.56 -18.91
C ASP A 11 -32.68 9.15 -18.89
N ARG A 12 -33.18 8.31 -19.79
CA ARG A 12 -32.79 6.89 -19.93
C ARG A 12 -31.30 6.76 -20.26
N ILE A 13 -30.70 7.74 -20.94
CA ILE A 13 -29.29 7.74 -21.30
C ILE A 13 -28.46 8.02 -20.05
N ALA A 14 -28.78 9.07 -19.30
CA ALA A 14 -28.10 9.39 -18.04
C ALA A 14 -28.24 8.26 -17.01
N ALA A 15 -29.42 7.65 -16.89
CA ALA A 15 -29.65 6.50 -16.02
C ALA A 15 -28.82 5.28 -16.44
N SER A 16 -28.72 5.01 -17.74
CA SER A 16 -27.87 3.94 -18.29
C SER A 16 -26.39 4.19 -18.00
N GLN A 17 -25.89 5.40 -18.27
CA GLN A 17 -24.50 5.79 -18.01
C GLN A 17 -24.14 5.67 -16.52
N LYS A 18 -25.01 6.16 -15.63
CA LYS A 18 -24.84 6.02 -14.17
C LYS A 18 -24.79 4.54 -13.74
N ALA A 19 -25.63 3.70 -14.32
CA ALA A 19 -25.63 2.27 -14.05
C ALA A 19 -24.35 1.57 -14.56
N VAL A 20 -23.83 1.97 -15.72
CA VAL A 20 -22.54 1.47 -16.24
C VAL A 20 -21.39 1.91 -15.35
N ALA A 21 -21.33 3.19 -14.97
CA ALA A 21 -20.31 3.73 -14.07
C ALA A 21 -20.31 3.00 -12.72
N ALA A 22 -21.48 2.79 -12.11
CA ALA A 22 -21.59 2.05 -10.85
C ALA A 22 -21.14 0.58 -10.97
N ARG A 23 -21.39 -0.09 -12.11
CA ARG A 23 -20.87 -1.44 -12.37
C ARG A 23 -19.35 -1.45 -12.52
N ARG A 24 -18.79 -0.49 -13.25
CA ARG A 24 -17.32 -0.33 -13.40
C ARG A 24 -16.65 -0.08 -12.05
N ALA A 25 -17.19 0.83 -11.24
CA ALA A 25 -16.68 1.12 -9.90
C ALA A 25 -16.70 -0.11 -8.97
N ARG A 26 -17.79 -0.91 -8.98
CA ARG A 26 -17.82 -2.18 -8.23
C ARG A 26 -16.83 -3.21 -8.77
N ALA A 27 -16.62 -3.27 -10.08
CA ALA A 27 -15.63 -4.17 -10.67
C ALA A 27 -14.20 -3.78 -10.28
N ALA A 28 -13.88 -2.48 -10.29
CA ALA A 28 -12.61 -1.95 -9.81
C ALA A 28 -12.40 -2.28 -8.32
N LEU A 29 -13.39 -2.00 -7.48
CA LEU A 29 -13.34 -2.32 -6.06
C LEU A 29 -13.09 -3.82 -5.79
N LYS A 30 -13.72 -4.71 -6.56
CA LYS A 30 -13.45 -6.16 -6.44
C LYS A 30 -12.00 -6.51 -6.79
N ARG A 31 -11.40 -5.86 -7.80
CA ARG A 31 -9.98 -6.01 -8.11
C ARG A 31 -9.10 -5.47 -6.99
N ASP A 32 -9.46 -4.34 -6.40
CA ASP A 32 -8.72 -3.76 -5.28
C ASP A 32 -8.73 -4.70 -4.07
N ILE A 33 -9.87 -5.31 -3.73
CA ILE A 33 -9.96 -6.32 -2.66
C ILE A 33 -9.11 -7.55 -3.01
N ALA A 34 -9.25 -8.08 -4.23
CA ALA A 34 -8.55 -9.30 -4.66
C ALA A 34 -7.02 -9.12 -4.67
N ASN A 35 -6.54 -7.94 -5.06
CA ASN A 35 -5.13 -7.59 -5.05
C ASN A 35 -4.66 -6.93 -3.75
N ARG A 36 -5.54 -6.86 -2.73
CA ARG A 36 -5.30 -6.28 -1.41
C ARG A 36 -4.96 -4.79 -1.41
N VAL A 37 -5.28 -4.03 -2.46
CA VAL A 37 -5.09 -2.57 -2.45
C VAL A 37 -5.98 -1.89 -1.41
N VAL A 38 -7.15 -2.47 -1.13
CA VAL A 38 -8.04 -2.06 -0.04
C VAL A 38 -8.37 -3.25 0.86
N THR A 39 -8.46 -3.02 2.16
CA THR A 39 -8.84 -4.07 3.11
C THR A 39 -10.34 -4.33 3.07
N PRO A 40 -10.78 -5.57 3.31
CA PRO A 40 -12.21 -5.86 3.46
C PRO A 40 -12.89 -5.01 4.54
N GLN A 41 -12.21 -4.73 5.64
CA GLN A 41 -12.69 -3.85 6.71
C GLN A 41 -12.94 -2.43 6.21
N GLU A 42 -11.98 -1.82 5.51
CA GLU A 42 -12.14 -0.49 4.93
C GLU A 42 -13.32 -0.45 3.94
N VAL A 43 -13.50 -1.50 3.13
CA VAL A 43 -14.67 -1.60 2.24
C VAL A 43 -15.98 -1.61 3.04
N THR A 44 -16.06 -2.36 4.14
CA THR A 44 -17.26 -2.34 5.00
C THR A 44 -17.50 -0.98 5.65
N ARG A 45 -16.44 -0.31 6.15
CA ARG A 45 -16.53 1.05 6.71
C ARG A 45 -17.10 2.03 5.68
N ARG A 46 -16.55 2.06 4.47
CA ARG A 46 -17.07 2.90 3.36
C ARG A 46 -18.51 2.57 2.98
N ALA A 47 -18.84 1.28 2.93
CA ALA A 47 -20.20 0.81 2.60
C ALA A 47 -21.25 1.26 3.63
N TYR A 48 -20.85 1.38 4.91
CA TYR A 48 -21.74 1.81 5.97
C TYR A 48 -21.85 3.33 6.08
N ALA A 49 -20.78 4.05 5.74
CA ALA A 49 -20.77 5.51 5.65
C ALA A 49 -21.64 6.02 4.50
N ASP A 50 -21.56 5.38 3.32
CA ASP A 50 -22.44 5.68 2.18
C ASP A 50 -23.01 4.38 1.57
N PRO A 51 -24.26 4.01 1.92
CA PRO A 51 -24.93 2.83 1.37
C PRO A 51 -25.18 2.88 -0.15
N THR A 52 -25.11 4.06 -0.77
CA THR A 52 -25.35 4.24 -2.21
C THR A 52 -24.07 4.19 -3.04
N SER A 53 -22.91 4.24 -2.39
CA SER A 53 -21.58 4.12 -2.99
C SER A 53 -21.35 2.77 -3.69
N ALA A 54 -20.21 2.66 -4.40
CA ALA A 54 -19.79 1.37 -4.96
C ALA A 54 -19.63 0.28 -3.88
N PRO A 55 -18.95 0.52 -2.74
CA PRO A 55 -18.98 -0.39 -1.59
C PRO A 55 -20.39 -0.69 -1.06
N GLY A 56 -21.20 0.35 -0.84
CA GLY A 56 -22.55 0.20 -0.27
C GLY A 56 -23.47 -0.66 -1.12
N THR A 57 -23.34 -0.54 -2.45
CA THR A 57 -24.16 -1.26 -3.42
C THR A 57 -23.58 -2.62 -3.83
N LEU A 58 -22.39 -3.01 -3.37
CA LEU A 58 -21.79 -4.32 -3.64
C LEU A 58 -22.55 -5.43 -2.91
N ARG A 59 -22.84 -6.55 -3.60
CA ARG A 59 -23.48 -7.71 -2.95
C ARG A 59 -22.51 -8.36 -1.98
N VAL A 60 -23.01 -8.85 -0.85
CA VAL A 60 -22.18 -9.54 0.15
C VAL A 60 -21.52 -10.78 -0.45
N THR A 61 -22.22 -11.48 -1.35
CA THR A 61 -21.67 -12.62 -2.10
C THR A 61 -20.45 -12.25 -2.92
N GLU A 62 -20.52 -11.14 -3.66
CA GLU A 62 -19.42 -10.64 -4.50
C GLU A 62 -18.27 -10.07 -3.67
N PHE A 63 -18.58 -9.42 -2.53
CA PHE A 63 -17.58 -8.96 -1.58
C PHE A 63 -16.77 -10.13 -1.02
N LEU A 64 -17.45 -11.16 -0.51
CA LEU A 64 -16.80 -12.32 0.07
C LEU A 64 -15.94 -13.07 -0.94
N THR A 65 -16.39 -13.25 -2.19
CA THR A 65 -15.60 -13.95 -3.22
C THR A 65 -14.47 -13.10 -3.81
N ALA A 66 -14.50 -11.78 -3.63
CA ALA A 66 -13.36 -10.92 -3.98
C ALA A 66 -12.21 -11.08 -2.98
N ILE A 67 -12.46 -11.55 -1.75
CA ILE A 67 -11.43 -11.79 -0.74
C ILE A 67 -10.61 -13.03 -1.12
N PRO A 68 -9.26 -12.94 -1.15
CA PRO A 68 -8.41 -14.08 -1.46
C PRO A 68 -8.70 -15.30 -0.59
N ALA A 69 -8.65 -16.50 -1.20
CA ALA A 69 -8.92 -17.79 -0.57
C ALA A 69 -10.38 -18.08 -0.17
N ILE A 70 -11.35 -17.25 -0.59
CA ILE A 70 -12.79 -17.48 -0.39
C ILE A 70 -13.46 -17.81 -1.73
N GLY A 71 -13.67 -19.11 -1.98
CA GLY A 71 -14.50 -19.59 -3.08
C GLY A 71 -15.98 -19.69 -2.69
N GLU A 72 -16.83 -20.07 -3.64
CA GLU A 72 -18.29 -20.14 -3.48
C GLU A 72 -18.72 -20.99 -2.28
N GLY A 73 -18.15 -22.18 -2.12
CA GLY A 73 -18.50 -23.07 -1.00
C GLY A 73 -18.09 -22.52 0.38
N LYS A 74 -17.09 -21.63 0.47
CA LYS A 74 -16.77 -20.93 1.73
C LYS A 74 -17.70 -19.74 1.93
N ARG A 75 -17.97 -18.97 0.87
CA ARG A 75 -18.94 -17.87 0.86
C ARG A 75 -20.29 -18.32 1.44
N ASP A 76 -20.82 -19.44 0.96
CA ASP A 76 -22.17 -19.89 1.36
C ASP A 76 -22.23 -20.29 2.84
N ARG A 77 -21.17 -20.93 3.36
CA ARG A 77 -21.02 -21.21 4.79
C ARG A 77 -20.96 -19.94 5.62
N ILE A 78 -20.13 -18.97 5.21
CA ILE A 78 -20.03 -17.67 5.90
C ILE A 78 -21.38 -16.95 5.93
N LEU A 79 -22.13 -16.94 4.83
CA LEU A 79 -23.46 -16.32 4.77
C LEU A 79 -24.46 -17.00 5.70
N ALA A 80 -24.43 -18.33 5.77
CA ALA A 80 -25.28 -19.09 6.69
C ALA A 80 -24.94 -18.79 8.16
N ASP A 81 -23.65 -18.84 8.51
CA ASP A 81 -23.16 -18.59 9.88
C ASP A 81 -23.50 -17.17 10.35
N LEU A 82 -23.39 -16.18 9.46
CA LEU A 82 -23.71 -14.77 9.74
C LEU A 82 -25.20 -14.43 9.57
N ALA A 83 -26.05 -15.40 9.19
CA ALA A 83 -27.46 -15.21 8.86
C ALA A 83 -27.70 -14.05 7.85
N ILE A 84 -26.91 -14.00 6.78
CA ILE A 84 -26.99 -13.01 5.71
C ILE A 84 -27.56 -13.66 4.44
N SER A 85 -28.66 -13.11 3.94
CA SER A 85 -29.24 -13.55 2.66
C SER A 85 -28.31 -13.20 1.48
N PRO A 86 -28.12 -14.11 0.49
CA PRO A 86 -27.20 -13.90 -0.63
C PRO A 86 -27.56 -12.72 -1.54
N VAL A 87 -28.80 -12.21 -1.47
CA VAL A 87 -29.22 -11.04 -2.25
C VAL A 87 -28.90 -9.71 -1.56
N LYS A 88 -28.45 -9.73 -0.30
CA LYS A 88 -28.11 -8.51 0.45
C LYS A 88 -26.89 -7.81 -0.14
N ARG A 89 -26.87 -6.49 0.04
CA ARG A 89 -25.74 -5.60 -0.26
C ARG A 89 -25.13 -5.13 1.05
N LEU A 90 -23.84 -4.77 1.05
CA LEU A 90 -23.12 -4.34 2.25
C LEU A 90 -23.83 -3.16 2.95
N GLY A 91 -24.22 -2.13 2.20
CA GLY A 91 -24.92 -0.96 2.76
C GLY A 91 -26.30 -1.28 3.34
N GLY A 92 -26.92 -2.39 2.91
CA GLY A 92 -28.25 -2.85 3.33
C GLY A 92 -28.25 -3.88 4.47
N LEU A 93 -27.09 -4.12 5.10
CA LEU A 93 -26.97 -4.98 6.28
C LEU A 93 -27.51 -4.27 7.53
N GLY A 94 -28.25 -4.99 8.37
CA GLY A 94 -28.72 -4.48 9.66
C GLY A 94 -27.60 -4.42 10.71
N ALA A 95 -27.82 -3.69 11.82
CA ALA A 95 -26.78 -3.46 12.85
C ALA A 95 -26.12 -4.74 13.37
N ARG A 96 -26.92 -5.79 13.65
CA ARG A 96 -26.40 -7.10 14.06
C ARG A 96 -25.46 -7.70 12.98
N GLN A 97 -25.93 -7.77 11.74
CA GLN A 97 -25.15 -8.32 10.62
C GLN A 97 -23.85 -7.54 10.38
N ARG A 98 -23.88 -6.21 10.52
CA ARG A 98 -22.68 -5.36 10.42
C ARG A 98 -21.65 -5.69 11.50
N ARG A 99 -22.10 -5.89 12.75
CA ARG A 99 -21.23 -6.30 13.85
C ARG A 99 -20.65 -7.70 13.63
N ASP A 100 -21.50 -8.64 13.21
CA ASP A 100 -21.09 -10.04 13.06
C ASP A 100 -20.10 -10.21 11.90
N ILE A 101 -20.29 -9.53 10.76
CA ILE A 101 -19.33 -9.55 9.65
C ILE A 101 -18.02 -8.83 10.00
N ALA A 102 -18.07 -7.71 10.73
CA ALA A 102 -16.87 -7.02 11.18
C ALA A 102 -16.03 -7.92 12.10
N HIS A 103 -16.65 -8.55 13.09
CA HIS A 103 -15.97 -9.47 13.99
C HIS A 103 -15.37 -10.68 13.24
N TRP A 104 -16.10 -11.22 12.26
CA TRP A 104 -15.59 -12.30 11.41
C TRP A 104 -14.37 -11.86 10.58
N LEU A 105 -14.40 -10.64 10.03
CA LEU A 105 -13.26 -10.07 9.29
C LEU A 105 -12.05 -9.91 10.19
N ASP A 106 -12.21 -9.31 11.37
CA ASP A 106 -11.10 -9.06 12.29
C ASP A 106 -10.48 -10.36 12.81
N ALA A 107 -11.30 -11.37 13.09
CA ALA A 107 -10.82 -12.68 13.51
C ALA A 107 -10.04 -13.42 12.40
N ARG A 108 -10.37 -13.17 11.12
CA ARG A 108 -9.82 -13.94 9.99
C ARG A 108 -8.74 -13.21 9.21
N LEU A 109 -8.80 -11.89 9.17
CA LEU A 109 -7.97 -10.99 8.37
C LEU A 109 -7.60 -9.78 9.23
N PRO A 110 -6.86 -9.97 10.33
CA PRO A 110 -6.52 -8.87 11.22
C PRO A 110 -5.81 -7.75 10.46
N GLU A 111 -6.28 -6.52 10.60
CA GLU A 111 -5.52 -5.35 10.15
C GLU A 111 -4.29 -5.19 11.07
N PRO A 112 -3.10 -4.86 10.53
CA PRO A 112 -1.95 -4.54 11.36
C PRO A 112 -2.32 -3.42 12.33
N THR A 113 -2.10 -3.67 13.61
CA THR A 113 -2.22 -2.62 14.62
C THR A 113 -0.88 -1.89 14.69
N ALA A 114 -0.92 -0.57 14.55
CA ALA A 114 0.25 0.27 14.72
C ALA A 114 0.84 -0.03 16.11
N ARG A 115 2.14 -0.34 16.16
CA ARG A 115 2.80 -0.54 17.44
C ARG A 115 2.83 0.78 18.22
N PRO A 116 2.63 0.77 19.54
CA PRO A 116 2.58 1.99 20.35
C PRO A 116 3.92 2.72 20.46
N HIS A 117 5.00 2.16 19.89
CA HIS A 117 6.34 2.72 19.99
C HIS A 117 6.63 3.69 18.86
N ARG A 118 6.83 4.95 19.25
CA ARG A 118 7.29 6.04 18.40
C ARG A 118 8.77 5.84 18.11
N SER A 119 9.12 5.64 16.84
CA SER A 119 10.51 5.53 16.40
C SER A 119 10.89 6.71 15.53
N ARG A 120 12.12 7.18 15.73
CA ARG A 120 12.75 8.19 14.86
C ARG A 120 13.27 7.59 13.57
N LEU A 121 13.26 6.27 13.43
CA LEU A 121 13.55 5.55 12.21
C LEU A 121 12.25 5.14 11.52
N LEU A 122 11.96 5.76 10.37
CA LEU A 122 10.89 5.40 9.46
C LEU A 122 11.45 4.60 8.28
N VAL A 123 10.72 3.57 7.88
CA VAL A 123 11.01 2.77 6.69
C VAL A 123 9.84 2.85 5.74
N LEU A 124 10.03 3.50 4.60
CA LEU A 124 9.06 3.55 3.51
C LEU A 124 9.35 2.44 2.50
N ALA A 125 8.44 1.47 2.39
CA ALA A 125 8.47 0.47 1.34
C ALA A 125 7.10 0.37 0.67
N GLY A 126 6.98 -0.44 -0.38
CA GLY A 126 5.77 -0.52 -1.19
C GLY A 126 6.07 -1.15 -2.55
N PRO A 127 5.04 -1.52 -3.32
CA PRO A 127 5.23 -2.25 -4.56
C PRO A 127 6.01 -1.41 -5.58
N THR A 128 6.60 -2.09 -6.55
CA THR A 128 7.25 -1.42 -7.67
C THR A 128 6.25 -0.50 -8.40
N ALA A 129 6.73 0.65 -8.86
CA ALA A 129 5.95 1.71 -9.50
C ALA A 129 4.86 2.40 -8.65
N VAL A 130 4.84 2.21 -7.33
CA VAL A 130 3.89 2.93 -6.45
C VAL A 130 4.24 4.41 -6.24
N GLY A 131 5.47 4.84 -6.55
CA GLY A 131 5.91 6.24 -6.43
C GLY A 131 6.73 6.58 -5.18
N LYS A 132 7.41 5.60 -4.55
CA LYS A 132 8.24 5.80 -3.35
C LYS A 132 9.24 6.95 -3.49
N GLY A 133 10.12 6.91 -4.48
CA GLY A 133 11.10 7.97 -4.72
C GLY A 133 10.49 9.35 -4.98
N THR A 134 9.29 9.44 -5.56
CA THR A 134 8.58 10.72 -5.72
C THR A 134 8.12 11.28 -4.38
N VAL A 135 7.56 10.43 -3.52
CA VAL A 135 7.16 10.81 -2.15
C VAL A 135 8.39 11.17 -1.31
N ALA A 136 9.46 10.37 -1.37
CA ALA A 136 10.70 10.65 -0.64
C ALA A 136 11.35 11.97 -1.08
N ALA A 137 11.41 12.23 -2.39
CA ALA A 137 11.91 13.51 -2.92
C ALA A 137 11.08 14.70 -2.41
N HIS A 138 9.74 14.57 -2.40
CA HIS A 138 8.86 15.60 -1.86
C HIS A 138 9.09 15.82 -0.35
N ILE A 139 9.23 14.75 0.44
CA ILE A 139 9.57 14.85 1.87
C ILE A 139 10.90 15.60 2.06
N ARG A 140 11.93 15.28 1.27
CA ARG A 140 13.23 15.96 1.36
C ARG A 140 13.14 17.46 1.12
N GLU A 141 12.28 17.88 0.20
CA GLU A 141 12.09 19.29 -0.18
C GLU A 141 11.20 20.04 0.82
N ALA A 142 10.09 19.44 1.24
CA ALA A 142 9.10 20.06 2.12
C ALA A 142 9.42 19.95 3.62
N HIS A 143 10.19 18.92 4.02
CA HIS A 143 10.51 18.58 5.40
C HIS A 143 12.03 18.40 5.62
N PRO A 144 12.82 19.48 5.53
CA PRO A 144 14.28 19.41 5.68
C PRO A 144 14.74 18.94 7.07
N GLU A 145 13.86 18.93 8.07
CA GLU A 145 14.08 18.34 9.38
C GLU A 145 14.18 16.80 9.35
N ILE A 146 13.65 16.15 8.31
CA ILE A 146 13.75 14.71 8.11
C ILE A 146 15.02 14.40 7.34
N HIS A 147 15.87 13.57 7.94
CA HIS A 147 17.07 13.07 7.30
C HIS A 147 16.74 11.87 6.42
N LEU A 148 16.80 12.04 5.09
CA LEU A 148 16.74 10.90 4.17
C LEU A 148 18.07 10.15 4.18
N SER A 149 17.99 8.85 4.44
CA SER A 149 19.17 7.98 4.45
C SER A 149 19.76 7.84 3.04
N VAL A 150 21.09 7.98 2.95
CA VAL A 150 21.85 7.76 1.72
C VAL A 150 22.39 6.33 1.74
N SER A 151 22.03 5.52 0.74
CA SER A 151 22.49 4.14 0.61
C SER A 151 23.91 4.07 0.05
N ALA A 152 24.66 3.02 0.41
CA ALA A 152 25.89 2.64 -0.27
C ALA A 152 25.59 1.79 -1.51
N THR A 153 26.41 1.91 -2.56
CA THR A 153 26.31 1.05 -3.75
C THR A 153 27.67 0.74 -4.36
N THR A 154 27.77 -0.45 -4.98
CA THR A 154 28.95 -0.86 -5.78
C THR A 154 28.85 -0.47 -7.26
N ARG A 155 27.76 0.18 -7.65
CA ARG A 155 27.61 0.74 -8.99
C ARG A 155 28.45 2.02 -9.11
N ALA A 156 29.10 2.24 -10.25
CA ALA A 156 29.73 3.53 -10.54
C ALA A 156 28.69 4.69 -10.60
N PRO A 157 29.05 5.91 -10.17
CA PRO A 157 28.18 7.08 -10.28
C PRO A 157 27.78 7.37 -11.73
N ARG A 158 26.52 7.74 -11.94
CA ARG A 158 26.04 8.28 -13.23
C ARG A 158 26.43 9.75 -13.34
N PRO A 159 26.48 10.31 -14.57
CA PRO A 159 26.70 11.74 -14.75
C PRO A 159 25.72 12.57 -13.92
N GLY A 160 26.25 13.45 -13.07
CA GLY A 160 25.47 14.31 -12.15
C GLY A 160 25.20 13.72 -10.76
N GLU A 161 25.46 12.42 -10.52
CA GLU A 161 25.41 11.86 -9.17
C GLU A 161 26.65 12.30 -8.37
N VAL A 162 26.42 12.66 -7.11
CA VAL A 162 27.43 13.14 -6.16
C VAL A 162 27.51 12.18 -4.99
N ASP A 163 28.74 11.74 -4.67
CA ASP A 163 29.04 10.86 -3.54
C ASP A 163 28.62 11.49 -2.20
N GLY A 164 28.07 10.68 -1.30
CA GLY A 164 27.55 11.11 0.00
C GLY A 164 26.25 11.92 -0.06
N VAL A 165 25.78 12.30 -1.25
CA VAL A 165 24.49 12.98 -1.46
C VAL A 165 23.46 12.05 -2.09
N HIS A 166 23.85 11.35 -3.15
CA HIS A 166 22.96 10.43 -3.88
C HIS A 166 23.15 8.99 -3.39
N TYR A 167 24.42 8.56 -3.32
CA TYR A 167 24.85 7.29 -2.76
C TYR A 167 26.24 7.46 -2.15
N PHE A 168 26.62 6.55 -1.26
CA PHE A 168 28.04 6.27 -1.00
C PHE A 168 28.53 5.28 -2.04
N PHE A 169 29.35 5.74 -2.98
CA PHE A 169 29.91 4.91 -4.04
C PHE A 169 31.16 4.21 -3.51
N VAL A 170 31.03 2.92 -3.24
CA VAL A 170 32.11 2.07 -2.70
C VAL A 170 32.46 0.98 -3.70
N ASP A 171 33.65 0.42 -3.63
CA ASP A 171 33.97 -0.77 -4.42
C ASP A 171 33.45 -2.05 -3.75
N ASP A 172 33.62 -3.17 -4.44
CA ASP A 172 33.14 -4.45 -3.95
C ASP A 172 33.86 -4.92 -2.66
N ALA A 173 35.15 -4.61 -2.51
CA ALA A 173 35.94 -5.01 -1.35
C ALA A 173 35.52 -4.22 -0.10
N GLU A 174 35.28 -2.93 -0.26
CA GLU A 174 34.76 -2.07 0.80
C GLU A 174 33.34 -2.47 1.19
N PHE A 175 32.48 -2.79 0.23
CA PHE A 175 31.13 -3.28 0.55
C PHE A 175 31.18 -4.61 1.34
N ASP A 176 32.09 -5.53 1.00
CA ASP A 176 32.30 -6.76 1.76
C ASP A 176 32.81 -6.48 3.18
N ARG A 177 33.71 -5.50 3.35
CA ARG A 177 34.17 -5.05 4.66
C ARG A 177 33.00 -4.53 5.49
N MET A 178 32.15 -3.67 4.91
CA MET A 178 30.97 -3.12 5.59
C MET A 178 30.00 -4.22 6.04
N ILE A 179 29.76 -5.23 5.21
CA ILE A 179 28.96 -6.41 5.60
C ILE A 179 29.62 -7.14 6.77
N GLY A 180 30.91 -7.47 6.65
CA GLY A 180 31.66 -8.23 7.65
C GLY A 180 31.76 -7.53 9.01
N ALA A 181 31.80 -6.20 9.00
CA ALA A 181 31.79 -5.35 10.19
C ALA A 181 30.38 -5.10 10.77
N GLY A 182 29.32 -5.55 10.09
CA GLY A 182 27.94 -5.30 10.51
C GLY A 182 27.52 -3.83 10.39
N GLU A 183 28.13 -3.08 9.47
CA GLU A 183 27.93 -1.65 9.28
C GLU A 183 26.68 -1.32 8.44
N LEU A 184 25.96 -2.32 7.92
CA LEU A 184 24.75 -2.14 7.10
C LEU A 184 23.49 -2.62 7.85
N LEU A 185 22.41 -1.82 7.84
CA LEU A 185 21.09 -2.22 8.36
C LEU A 185 20.42 -3.28 7.48
N GLU A 186 20.61 -3.13 6.18
CA GLU A 186 20.12 -4.02 5.15
C GLU A 186 21.05 -3.93 3.95
N TYR A 187 21.08 -4.99 3.15
CA TYR A 187 21.75 -4.99 1.86
C TYR A 187 21.11 -6.00 0.91
N ALA A 188 21.26 -5.77 -0.39
CA ALA A 188 20.81 -6.65 -1.45
C ALA A 188 21.67 -6.53 -2.71
N THR A 189 21.71 -7.60 -3.49
CA THR A 189 22.27 -7.59 -4.85
C THR A 189 21.14 -7.42 -5.86
N VAL A 190 21.20 -6.35 -6.64
CA VAL A 190 20.19 -6.02 -7.65
C VAL A 190 20.65 -6.53 -9.02
N HIS A 191 19.79 -7.30 -9.68
CA HIS A 191 20.02 -7.91 -11.00
C HIS A 191 21.33 -8.71 -11.12
N ASN A 192 21.81 -9.30 -10.02
CA ASN A 192 23.10 -9.99 -9.95
C ASN A 192 24.30 -9.14 -10.43
N SER A 193 24.18 -7.81 -10.39
CA SER A 193 25.19 -6.89 -10.93
C SER A 193 25.77 -5.99 -9.86
N HIS A 194 24.91 -5.20 -9.19
CA HIS A 194 25.36 -4.20 -8.23
C HIS A 194 24.73 -4.43 -6.88
N ARG A 195 25.48 -4.10 -5.83
CA ARG A 195 25.03 -4.20 -4.46
C ARG A 195 24.59 -2.84 -3.96
N TYR A 196 23.58 -2.87 -3.10
CA TYR A 196 23.03 -1.70 -2.43
C TYR A 196 22.85 -2.07 -0.96
N GLY A 197 23.08 -1.10 -0.08
CA GLY A 197 22.84 -1.29 1.34
C GLY A 197 22.75 0.01 2.09
N THR A 198 22.24 -0.04 3.30
CA THR A 198 21.96 1.15 4.10
C THR A 198 22.93 1.24 5.28
N PRO A 199 23.90 2.19 5.27
CA PRO A 199 24.90 2.34 6.33
C PRO A 199 24.28 2.73 7.67
N ARG A 200 24.65 2.01 8.73
CA ARG A 200 24.15 2.22 10.10
C ARG A 200 24.61 3.55 10.69
N GLY A 201 25.90 3.89 10.54
CA GLY A 201 26.53 5.03 11.21
C GLY A 201 25.76 6.34 11.03
N PRO A 202 25.59 6.84 9.79
CA PRO A 202 24.89 8.10 9.53
C PRO A 202 23.45 8.14 10.09
N ILE A 203 22.76 7.00 10.10
CA ILE A 203 21.39 6.88 10.61
C ILE A 203 21.36 7.08 12.11
N PHE A 204 22.18 6.32 12.85
CA PHE A 204 22.17 6.40 14.31
C PHE A 204 22.76 7.72 14.81
N ASP A 205 23.73 8.29 14.10
CA ASP A 205 24.24 9.63 14.39
C ASP A 205 23.15 10.70 14.24
N ALA A 206 22.36 10.62 13.16
CA ALA A 206 21.23 11.53 12.95
C ALA A 206 20.13 11.36 14.03
N ILE A 207 19.80 10.12 14.39
CA ILE A 207 18.84 9.82 15.45
C ILE A 207 19.33 10.36 16.80
N ALA A 208 20.60 10.13 17.14
CA ALA A 208 21.23 10.63 18.36
C ALA A 208 21.29 12.16 18.40
N ALA A 209 21.49 12.81 17.25
CA ALA A 209 21.41 14.27 17.08
C ALA A 209 19.99 14.82 17.13
N GLY A 210 19.00 13.99 17.38
CA GLY A 210 17.64 14.44 17.60
C GLY A 210 16.76 14.44 16.34
N LYS A 211 17.22 13.89 15.21
CA LYS A 211 16.50 13.92 13.94
C LYS A 211 15.65 12.67 13.72
N THR A 212 14.62 12.82 12.90
CA THR A 212 13.92 11.70 12.26
C THR A 212 14.70 11.28 11.02
N VAL A 213 14.84 9.97 10.81
CA VAL A 213 15.47 9.38 9.64
C VAL A 213 14.45 8.59 8.84
N LEU A 214 14.43 8.80 7.52
CA LEU A 214 13.59 8.07 6.57
C LEU A 214 14.43 7.20 5.64
N LEU A 215 14.12 5.91 5.59
CA LEU A 215 14.72 4.94 4.66
C LEU A 215 13.71 4.64 3.55
N GLU A 216 14.12 4.83 2.29
CA GLU A 216 13.37 4.35 1.13
C GLU A 216 14.00 3.05 0.63
N ILE A 217 13.37 1.91 0.89
CA ILE A 217 13.92 0.58 0.54
C ILE A 217 12.84 -0.36 -0.01
N ASP A 218 13.27 -1.51 -0.53
CA ASP A 218 12.35 -2.56 -0.98
C ASP A 218 11.82 -3.41 0.19
N LEU A 219 10.98 -4.41 -0.13
CA LEU A 219 10.39 -5.30 0.87
C LEU A 219 11.42 -6.18 1.58
N GLN A 220 12.46 -6.62 0.86
CA GLN A 220 13.52 -7.43 1.45
C GLN A 220 14.32 -6.59 2.45
N GLY A 221 14.71 -5.38 2.06
CA GLY A 221 15.34 -4.39 2.93
C GLY A 221 14.50 -4.11 4.16
N ALA A 222 13.20 -3.84 4.00
CA ALA A 222 12.30 -3.58 5.13
C ALA A 222 12.25 -4.74 6.14
N ARG A 223 12.25 -6.00 5.67
CA ARG A 223 12.33 -7.19 6.54
C ARG A 223 13.67 -7.32 7.26
N GLN A 224 14.78 -6.94 6.61
CA GLN A 224 16.11 -6.92 7.23
C GLN A 224 16.17 -5.84 8.31
N VAL A 225 15.72 -4.61 8.02
CA VAL A 225 15.63 -3.52 8.99
C VAL A 225 14.74 -3.92 10.17
N ARG A 226 13.59 -4.56 9.93
CA ARG A 226 12.71 -5.04 11.02
C ARG A 226 13.43 -5.97 12.01
N ARG A 227 14.35 -6.81 11.52
CA ARG A 227 15.14 -7.73 12.36
C ARG A 227 16.28 -7.01 13.06
N ALA A 228 16.96 -6.11 12.34
CA ALA A 228 18.13 -5.40 12.83
C ALA A 228 17.77 -4.24 13.79
N GLU A 229 16.61 -3.61 13.60
CA GLU A 229 16.08 -2.52 14.40
C GLU A 229 14.57 -2.69 14.62
N PRO A 230 14.15 -3.51 15.59
CA PRO A 230 12.73 -3.80 15.84
C PRO A 230 11.90 -2.58 16.21
N SER A 231 12.52 -1.50 16.69
CA SER A 231 11.81 -0.26 17.02
C SER A 231 11.36 0.49 15.77
N ALA A 232 11.96 0.26 14.61
CA ALA A 232 11.67 0.99 13.37
C ALA A 232 10.17 0.97 13.03
N SER A 233 9.63 2.10 12.60
CA SER A 233 8.25 2.22 12.14
C SER A 233 8.20 1.96 10.64
N LEU A 234 7.60 0.85 10.24
CA LEU A 234 7.51 0.44 8.83
C LEU A 234 6.20 0.92 8.22
N VAL A 235 6.31 1.67 7.14
CA VAL A 235 5.21 2.25 6.38
C VAL A 235 5.15 1.61 4.99
N PHE A 236 3.99 1.04 4.65
CA PHE A 236 3.73 0.50 3.32
C PHE A 236 2.95 1.51 2.47
N LEU A 237 3.58 2.00 1.41
CA LEU A 237 2.96 2.88 0.43
C LEU A 237 2.09 2.04 -0.51
N LEU A 238 0.79 2.32 -0.56
CA LEU A 238 -0.20 1.68 -1.42
C LEU A 238 -0.50 2.55 -2.64
N PRO A 239 -0.82 1.95 -3.80
CA PRO A 239 -1.38 2.71 -4.91
C PRO A 239 -2.83 3.12 -4.59
N PRO A 240 -3.39 4.13 -5.30
CA PRO A 240 -4.78 4.54 -5.12
C PRO A 240 -5.79 3.44 -5.47
N SER A 241 -5.46 2.66 -6.49
CA SER A 241 -6.21 1.50 -6.94
C SER A 241 -5.26 0.51 -7.63
N TRP A 242 -5.74 -0.71 -7.85
CA TRP A 242 -5.04 -1.68 -8.67
C TRP A 242 -4.85 -1.17 -10.10
N ASP A 243 -5.89 -0.57 -10.69
CA ASP A 243 -5.86 -0.11 -12.07
C ASP A 243 -4.82 1.01 -12.27
N GLU A 244 -4.74 1.97 -11.33
CA GLU A 244 -3.70 3.02 -11.32
C GLU A 244 -2.28 2.44 -11.25
N LEU A 245 -2.08 1.39 -10.46
CA LEU A 245 -0.78 0.71 -10.40
C LEU A 245 -0.44 0.06 -11.76
N VAL A 246 -1.42 -0.58 -12.41
CA VAL A 246 -1.24 -1.16 -13.74
C VAL A 246 -0.85 -0.08 -14.75
N ASP A 247 -1.56 1.05 -14.76
CA ASP A 247 -1.30 2.14 -15.70
C ASP A 247 0.12 2.71 -15.50
N ARG A 248 0.57 2.89 -14.26
CA ARG A 248 1.96 3.30 -13.94
C ARG A 248 3.01 2.28 -14.38
N LEU A 249 2.70 0.99 -14.35
CA LEU A 249 3.59 -0.06 -14.85
C LEU A 249 3.69 -0.04 -16.38
N VAL A 250 2.55 0.16 -17.06
CA VAL A 250 2.45 0.20 -18.53
C VAL A 250 3.07 1.46 -19.12
N GLY A 251 2.89 2.62 -18.48
CA GLY A 251 3.35 3.92 -18.95
C GLY A 251 4.87 4.09 -19.07
N ARG A 252 5.68 3.14 -18.57
CA ARG A 252 7.14 3.14 -18.73
C ARG A 252 7.64 2.69 -20.13
N GLY A 253 6.72 2.32 -21.03
CA GLY A 253 6.89 2.31 -22.49
C GLY A 253 8.22 1.78 -23.04
N THR A 254 8.32 0.45 -23.23
CA THR A 254 9.21 -0.31 -24.16
C THR A 254 9.19 -1.82 -23.86
N GLU A 255 8.48 -2.26 -22.84
CA GLU A 255 8.46 -3.65 -22.38
C GLU A 255 7.52 -4.53 -23.21
N ASN A 256 7.92 -5.78 -23.44
CA ASN A 256 7.06 -6.78 -24.08
C ASN A 256 5.96 -7.27 -23.12
N GLU A 257 4.93 -7.96 -23.66
CA GLU A 257 3.78 -8.40 -22.85
C GLU A 257 4.20 -9.39 -21.72
N GLU A 258 5.26 -10.16 -21.93
CA GLU A 258 5.77 -11.11 -20.92
C GLU A 258 6.41 -10.39 -19.73
N GLU A 259 7.20 -9.35 -19.98
CA GLU A 259 7.80 -8.49 -18.97
C GLU A 259 6.74 -7.76 -18.16
N ARG A 260 5.72 -7.23 -18.83
CA ARG A 260 4.55 -6.63 -18.17
C ARG A 260 3.86 -7.63 -17.26
N ALA A 261 3.56 -8.83 -17.75
CA ALA A 261 2.94 -9.87 -16.94
C ALA A 261 3.81 -10.27 -15.74
N ARG A 262 5.14 -10.31 -15.90
CA ARG A 262 6.10 -10.57 -14.80
C ARG A 262 6.06 -9.45 -13.75
N ARG A 263 6.06 -8.18 -14.16
CA ARG A 263 5.98 -7.03 -13.23
C ARG A 263 4.66 -7.00 -12.48
N LEU A 264 3.55 -7.30 -13.16
CA LEU A 264 2.23 -7.42 -12.52
C LEU A 264 2.17 -8.55 -11.48
N ARG A 265 2.75 -9.71 -11.80
CA ARG A 265 2.86 -10.81 -10.81
C ARG A 265 3.69 -10.38 -9.60
N THR A 266 4.80 -9.68 -9.83
CA THR A 266 5.67 -9.16 -8.76
C THR A 266 4.90 -8.18 -7.87
N ALA A 267 4.21 -7.21 -8.46
CA ALA A 267 3.40 -6.24 -7.72
C ALA A 267 2.32 -6.90 -6.84
N LYS A 268 1.68 -7.99 -7.30
CA LYS A 268 0.71 -8.75 -6.48
C LYS A 268 1.36 -9.42 -5.27
N VAL A 269 2.56 -9.97 -5.44
CA VAL A 269 3.34 -10.57 -4.36
C VAL A 269 3.75 -9.50 -3.36
N GLU A 270 4.20 -8.34 -3.83
CA GLU A 270 4.58 -7.21 -2.98
C GLU A 270 3.39 -6.65 -2.20
N LEU A 271 2.23 -6.46 -2.84
CA LEU A 271 1.00 -6.03 -2.17
C LEU A 271 0.56 -7.03 -1.09
N ALA A 272 0.83 -8.32 -1.25
CA ALA A 272 0.49 -9.32 -0.24
C ALA A 272 1.28 -9.16 1.08
N ALA A 273 2.44 -8.51 1.04
CA ALA A 273 3.30 -8.28 2.19
C ALA A 273 2.91 -7.03 3.02
N GLN A 274 1.91 -6.25 2.62
CA GLN A 274 1.46 -5.05 3.35
C GLN A 274 1.03 -5.30 4.81
N ASN A 275 0.77 -6.57 5.17
CA ASN A 275 0.44 -6.96 6.55
C ASN A 275 1.68 -7.03 7.46
N GLU A 276 2.89 -6.94 6.90
CA GLU A 276 4.16 -6.97 7.64
C GLU A 276 4.58 -5.58 8.17
N PHE A 277 3.82 -4.54 7.78
CA PHE A 277 4.11 -3.13 8.04
C PHE A 277 3.18 -2.61 9.14
N ASP A 278 3.66 -1.64 9.93
CA ASP A 278 2.88 -1.06 11.04
C ASP A 278 1.84 -0.06 10.53
N HIS A 279 2.13 0.60 9.40
CA HIS A 279 1.26 1.62 8.80
C HIS A 279 1.08 1.40 7.29
N ARG A 280 -0.03 1.93 6.76
CA ARG A 280 -0.34 1.95 5.33
C ARG A 280 -0.74 3.35 4.93
N VAL A 281 -0.10 3.87 3.90
CA VAL A 281 -0.37 5.20 3.35
C VAL A 281 -0.76 5.04 1.89
N ILE A 282 -1.84 5.67 1.46
CA ILE A 282 -2.31 5.60 0.07
C ILE A 282 -1.68 6.76 -0.71
N ASN A 283 -1.01 6.45 -1.82
CA ASN A 283 -0.37 7.44 -2.68
C ASN A 283 -1.29 7.91 -3.83
N ASP A 284 -2.38 8.57 -3.46
CA ASP A 284 -3.31 9.24 -4.39
C ASP A 284 -2.98 10.71 -4.61
N ASP A 285 -2.36 11.35 -3.62
CA ASP A 285 -1.71 12.65 -3.75
C ASP A 285 -0.35 12.61 -3.05
N VAL A 286 0.69 13.09 -3.73
CA VAL A 286 2.08 13.00 -3.25
C VAL A 286 2.29 13.84 -1.99
N ALA A 287 1.73 15.05 -1.94
CA ALA A 287 1.91 15.96 -0.81
C ALA A 287 1.18 15.42 0.42
N ARG A 288 -0.06 14.97 0.25
CA ARG A 288 -0.83 14.37 1.34
C ARG A 288 -0.21 13.09 1.88
N ALA A 289 0.27 12.21 0.99
CA ALA A 289 0.94 10.97 1.41
C ALA A 289 2.24 11.28 2.16
N ALA A 290 3.00 12.30 1.72
CA ALA A 290 4.19 12.76 2.40
C ALA A 290 3.87 13.29 3.81
N GLU A 291 2.88 14.18 3.94
CA GLU A 291 2.42 14.71 5.23
C GLU A 291 1.98 13.58 6.17
N GLU A 292 1.22 12.60 5.66
CA GLU A 292 0.82 11.44 6.45
C GLU A 292 2.04 10.66 6.95
N ILE A 293 3.01 10.35 6.09
CA ILE A 293 4.26 9.65 6.47
C ILE A 293 5.03 10.45 7.52
N VAL A 294 5.19 11.77 7.33
CA VAL A 294 5.89 12.64 8.28
C VAL A 294 5.18 12.63 9.64
N SER A 295 3.84 12.67 9.66
CA SER A 295 3.07 12.62 10.90
C SER A 295 3.25 11.30 11.67
N LEU A 296 3.65 10.21 11.01
CA LEU A 296 3.98 8.95 11.69
C LEU A 296 5.31 9.03 12.42
N ALA A 297 6.22 9.90 11.97
CA ALA A 297 7.39 10.30 12.73
C ALA A 297 7.04 11.44 13.69
N THR A 298 6.38 11.12 14.80
CA THR A 298 6.35 12.07 15.92
C THR A 298 6.84 11.44 17.20
N THR A 299 7.76 12.15 17.85
CA THR A 299 8.25 11.84 19.20
C THR A 299 7.18 12.26 20.21
N ALA A 300 7.09 11.56 21.35
CA ALA A 300 6.50 12.15 22.55
C ALA A 300 7.44 13.19 23.14
#